data_AF-A0A2D4GUP9-F1
#
_entry.id   AF-A0A2D4GUP9-F1
#
_cell.length_a   1.000
_cell.length_b   1.000
_cell.length_c   1.000
_cell.angle_alpha   90.00
_cell.angle_beta   90.00
_cell.angle_gamma   90.00
#
_symmetry.space_group_name_H-M   'P 1'
#
loop_
_entity.id
_entity.type
_entity.pdbx_description
1 polymer ?
#
loop_
_entity_poly.entity_id
_entity_poly.type
_entity_poly.pdbx_seq_one_letter_code
_entity_poly.pdbx_strand_id
1 'polypeptide(L)'
;RRVNEASGLYQMFSVLADIILLKENATKFEYLEEYPIGVLQDLEWRTGRKVQDGLFVIVMEYGKNFSGPDKDVFYYNRAVGEPEHAWQSNFLHPVVYYYKQLPTEREMRLCPPDWPLPRPDAIHHIVEDFLTDWTAPNAHVLPLRRFLENCLETDLRRFYAESCFLFAFTHLRLPPFCQQGYMRKQGLVGTEKLQHHRIAAELIEHTAMKSQDEQESGAMQSHNQLLTSTKISSHQLQHLTSTKDEL
;
A
#
# COMPACT_ATOMS: atom_id res chain seq x y z
N ARG A 1 3.12 -0.38 -5.61
CA ARG A 1 2.80 0.16 -6.95
C ARG A 1 3.98 0.91 -7.53
N ARG A 2 4.32 2.12 -7.05
CA ARG A 2 5.45 2.91 -7.57
C ARG A 2 6.73 2.10 -7.70
N VAL A 3 7.19 1.43 -6.64
CA VAL A 3 8.41 0.59 -6.67
C VAL A 3 8.38 -0.49 -7.78
N ASN A 4 7.22 -1.11 -8.06
CA ASN A 4 7.08 -2.12 -9.11
C ASN A 4 7.06 -1.52 -10.53
N GLU A 5 6.71 -0.24 -10.65
CA GLU A 5 6.59 0.49 -11.92
C GLU A 5 7.79 1.42 -12.17
N ALA A 6 8.65 1.62 -11.17
CA ALA A 6 9.73 2.61 -11.17
C ALA A 6 10.98 2.08 -11.87
N SER A 7 11.24 2.54 -13.09
CA SER A 7 12.48 2.20 -13.80
C SER A 7 13.72 2.82 -13.15
N GLY A 8 13.63 4.03 -12.59
CA GLY A 8 14.79 4.73 -12.03
C GLY A 8 15.40 4.02 -10.83
N LEU A 9 14.58 3.61 -9.85
CA LEU A 9 15.05 2.84 -8.68
C LEU A 9 15.67 1.50 -9.08
N TYR A 10 15.10 0.86 -10.10
CA TYR A 10 15.60 -0.42 -10.60
C TYR A 10 16.94 -0.28 -11.36
N GLN A 11 17.08 0.76 -12.19
CA GLN A 11 18.28 0.98 -13.02
C GLN A 11 19.45 1.61 -12.25
N MET A 12 19.15 2.48 -11.29
CA MET A 12 20.13 3.18 -10.46
C MET A 12 19.96 2.80 -8.99
N PHE A 13 19.92 1.49 -8.72
CA PHE A 13 19.88 0.93 -7.38
C PHE A 13 21.05 1.43 -6.53
N SER A 14 20.83 1.58 -5.22
CA SER A 14 21.80 2.13 -4.26
C SER A 14 22.35 3.53 -4.60
N VAL A 15 21.77 4.24 -5.58
CA VAL A 15 22.17 5.61 -5.96
C VAL A 15 20.97 6.56 -5.92
N LEU A 16 19.83 6.13 -6.45
CA LEU A 16 18.57 6.86 -6.37
C LEU A 16 17.63 6.24 -5.33
N ALA A 17 16.81 7.10 -4.74
CA ALA A 17 15.77 6.72 -3.81
C ALA A 17 14.51 7.53 -4.01
N ASP A 18 13.38 6.92 -3.68
CA ASP A 18 12.14 7.67 -3.52
C ASP A 18 12.05 8.13 -2.06
N ILE A 19 11.78 9.43 -1.85
CA ILE A 19 11.68 10.04 -0.52
C ILE A 19 10.23 10.34 -0.19
N ILE A 20 9.77 9.90 0.98
CA ILE A 20 8.45 10.21 1.52
C ILE A 20 8.65 11.15 2.71
N LEU A 21 8.32 12.43 2.52
CA LEU A 21 8.37 13.42 3.58
C LEU A 21 7.06 13.41 4.36
N LEU A 22 7.13 13.18 5.67
CA LEU A 22 5.96 13.19 6.54
C LEU A 22 5.58 14.62 6.91
N LYS A 23 4.27 14.90 6.90
CA LYS A 23 3.66 16.21 7.15
C LYS A 23 2.47 16.06 8.08
N GLU A 24 2.15 17.15 8.79
CA GLU A 24 0.97 17.26 9.64
C GLU A 24 0.86 16.09 10.63
N ASN A 25 1.93 15.84 11.40
CA ASN A 25 2.05 14.69 12.31
C ASN A 25 1.84 13.35 11.59
N ALA A 26 2.49 13.17 10.45
CA ALA A 26 2.42 11.96 9.61
C ALA A 26 1.01 11.60 9.09
N THR A 27 0.08 12.55 9.02
CA THR A 27 -1.25 12.35 8.43
C THR A 27 -1.30 12.66 6.94
N LYS A 28 -0.32 13.41 6.44
CA LYS A 28 -0.06 13.67 5.02
C LYS A 28 1.40 13.36 4.70
N PHE A 29 1.67 13.19 3.42
CA PHE A 29 3.02 13.01 2.93
C PHE A 29 3.23 13.73 1.60
N GLU A 30 4.49 14.07 1.32
CA GLU A 30 4.96 14.48 0.01
C GLU A 30 5.90 13.41 -0.52
N TYR A 31 5.75 13.04 -1.79
CA TYR A 31 6.56 12.01 -2.46
C TYR A 31 7.53 12.69 -3.43
N LEU A 32 8.82 12.41 -3.27
CA LEU A 32 9.88 12.86 -4.18
C LEU A 32 10.47 11.63 -4.85
N GLU A 33 10.31 11.54 -6.16
CA GLU A 33 10.80 10.41 -6.95
C GLU A 33 12.27 10.60 -7.29
N GLU A 34 13.03 9.50 -7.29
CA GLU A 34 14.36 9.40 -7.91
C GLU A 34 15.38 10.44 -7.41
N TYR A 35 15.35 10.69 -6.10
CA TYR A 35 16.28 11.60 -5.43
C TYR A 35 17.67 10.95 -5.21
N PRO A 36 18.79 11.62 -5.53
CA PRO A 36 20.12 11.06 -5.32
C PRO A 36 20.46 10.96 -3.82
N ILE A 37 20.72 9.75 -3.34
CA ILE A 37 20.92 9.51 -1.90
C ILE A 37 22.20 10.13 -1.34
N GLY A 38 23.24 10.28 -2.17
CA GLY A 38 24.53 10.84 -1.75
C GLY A 38 24.48 12.32 -1.32
N VAL A 39 23.36 13.00 -1.54
CA VAL A 39 23.12 14.39 -1.12
C VAL A 39 21.88 14.51 -0.23
N LEU A 40 21.46 13.43 0.43
CA LEU A 40 20.28 13.41 1.30
C LEU A 40 20.31 14.51 2.37
N GLN A 41 21.48 14.79 2.95
CA GLN A 41 21.66 15.88 3.92
C GLN A 41 21.27 17.27 3.39
N ASP A 42 21.34 17.48 2.07
CA ASP A 42 21.02 18.74 1.41
C ASP A 42 19.56 18.79 0.92
N LEU A 43 18.73 17.80 1.26
CA LEU A 43 17.38 17.64 0.70
C LEU A 43 16.54 18.91 0.83
N GLU A 44 16.52 19.53 2.01
CA GLU A 44 15.72 20.75 2.22
C GLU A 44 16.22 21.93 1.38
N TRP A 45 17.54 22.07 1.24
CA TRP A 45 18.16 23.15 0.48
C TRP A 45 17.92 22.98 -1.02
N ARG A 46 18.07 21.76 -1.54
CA ARG A 46 17.97 21.46 -2.97
C ARG A 46 16.53 21.42 -3.48
N THR A 47 15.59 21.02 -2.64
CA THR A 47 14.19 20.84 -3.04
C THR A 47 13.26 21.94 -2.53
N GLY A 48 13.70 22.73 -1.54
CA GLY A 48 12.85 23.67 -0.81
C GLY A 48 11.81 22.99 0.10
N ARG A 49 11.80 21.65 0.20
CA ARG A 49 10.84 20.89 1.00
C ARG A 49 11.39 20.63 2.39
N LYS A 50 10.67 21.10 3.41
CA LYS A 50 11.07 20.93 4.81
C LYS A 50 10.72 19.56 5.38
N VAL A 51 11.63 18.96 6.13
CA VAL A 51 11.43 17.74 6.93
C VAL A 51 10.94 18.17 8.30
N GLN A 52 9.71 17.79 8.66
CA GLN A 52 9.09 18.19 9.93
C GLN A 52 8.87 16.98 10.83
N ASP A 53 8.13 15.99 10.33
CA ASP A 53 7.69 14.82 11.11
C ASP A 53 8.50 13.55 10.77
N GLY A 54 9.68 13.73 10.16
CA GLY A 54 10.53 12.65 9.66
C GLY A 54 10.32 12.33 8.18
N LEU A 55 11.03 11.32 7.72
CA LEU A 55 11.01 10.87 6.33
C LEU A 55 11.24 9.36 6.22
N PHE A 56 10.67 8.78 5.16
CA PHE A 56 11.08 7.47 4.66
C PHE A 56 11.92 7.63 3.40
N VAL A 57 12.93 6.79 3.24
CA VAL A 57 13.78 6.70 2.06
C VAL A 57 13.71 5.28 1.54
N ILE A 58 13.23 5.11 0.31
CA ILE A 58 13.04 3.81 -0.33
C ILE A 58 14.15 3.63 -1.36
N VAL A 59 15.01 2.63 -1.15
CA VAL A 59 16.15 2.30 -2.00
C VAL A 59 15.98 0.87 -2.50
N MET A 60 16.40 0.58 -3.72
CA MET A 60 16.59 -0.80 -4.18
C MET A 60 18.02 -1.23 -3.90
N GLU A 61 18.22 -2.39 -3.30
CA GLU A 61 19.53 -2.88 -2.89
C GLU A 61 19.71 -4.37 -3.20
N TYR A 62 20.94 -4.76 -3.53
CA TYR A 62 21.36 -6.16 -3.53
C TYR A 62 21.87 -6.54 -2.14
N GLY A 63 21.73 -7.81 -1.79
CA GLY A 63 22.31 -8.34 -0.57
C GLY A 63 23.83 -8.37 -0.63
N LYS A 64 24.44 -8.46 0.55
CA LYS A 64 25.89 -8.59 0.69
C LYS A 64 26.36 -9.83 -0.06
N ASN A 65 27.45 -9.69 -0.81
CA ASN A 65 28.04 -10.77 -1.61
C ASN A 65 27.15 -11.28 -2.76
N PHE A 66 26.16 -10.51 -3.21
CA PHE A 66 25.35 -10.86 -4.38
C PHE A 66 26.20 -11.13 -5.63
N SER A 67 27.27 -10.35 -5.79
CA SER A 67 28.27 -10.49 -6.84
C SER A 67 29.62 -9.95 -6.36
N GLY A 68 30.68 -10.24 -7.12
CA GLY A 68 32.02 -9.69 -6.88
C GLY A 68 33.13 -10.73 -7.07
N PRO A 69 34.39 -10.29 -7.03
CA PRO A 69 35.54 -11.21 -7.03
C PRO A 69 35.43 -12.20 -5.88
N ASP A 70 35.75 -13.47 -6.15
CA ASP A 70 35.74 -14.56 -5.17
C ASP A 70 34.38 -14.85 -4.51
N LYS A 71 33.27 -14.38 -5.08
CA LYS A 71 31.91 -14.72 -4.66
C LYS A 71 31.32 -15.76 -5.59
N ASP A 72 30.87 -16.88 -5.03
CA ASP A 72 30.03 -17.82 -5.76
C ASP A 72 28.68 -17.16 -5.99
N VAL A 73 28.27 -17.01 -7.25
CA VAL A 73 26.95 -16.46 -7.63
C VAL A 73 25.93 -17.58 -7.86
N PHE A 74 26.33 -18.85 -7.77
CA PHE A 74 25.47 -20.01 -8.00
C PHE A 74 25.29 -20.89 -6.76
N TYR A 75 25.68 -20.40 -5.58
CA TYR A 75 25.53 -21.14 -4.34
C TYR A 75 24.07 -21.49 -4.04
N TYR A 76 23.87 -22.63 -3.39
CA TYR A 76 22.55 -23.11 -2.98
C TYR A 76 21.91 -22.18 -1.95
N ASN A 77 20.57 -22.11 -1.97
CA ASN A 77 19.77 -21.28 -1.05
C ASN A 77 20.18 -19.81 -1.05
N ARG A 78 20.61 -19.31 -2.20
CA ARG A 78 20.95 -17.89 -2.36
C ARG A 78 19.74 -16.96 -2.36
N ALA A 79 18.54 -17.51 -2.46
CA ALA A 79 17.29 -16.76 -2.45
C ALA A 79 16.57 -16.90 -1.11
N VAL A 80 15.90 -15.84 -0.67
CA VAL A 80 15.10 -15.77 0.55
C VAL A 80 13.66 -15.46 0.18
N GLY A 81 12.72 -16.34 0.53
CA GLY A 81 11.29 -16.13 0.29
C GLY A 81 10.49 -15.74 1.54
N GLU A 82 11.09 -15.85 2.72
CA GLU A 82 10.42 -15.64 4.00
C GLU A 82 10.61 -14.20 4.51
N PRO A 83 9.52 -13.48 4.83
CA PRO A 83 9.60 -12.07 5.25
C PRO A 83 10.40 -11.84 6.54
N GLU A 84 10.42 -12.82 7.45
CA GLU A 84 11.22 -12.75 8.68
C GLU A 84 12.73 -12.75 8.42
N HIS A 85 13.14 -13.29 7.27
CA HIS A 85 14.53 -13.35 6.81
C HIS A 85 14.84 -12.29 5.74
N ALA A 86 13.94 -11.35 5.46
CA ALA A 86 14.09 -10.38 4.36
C ALA A 86 15.39 -9.55 4.39
N TRP A 87 15.96 -9.30 5.56
CA TRP A 87 17.26 -8.62 5.71
C TRP A 87 18.45 -9.43 5.16
N GLN A 88 18.23 -10.71 4.86
CA GLN A 88 19.18 -11.61 4.22
C GLN A 88 18.92 -11.75 2.71
N SER A 89 17.93 -11.03 2.16
CA SER A 89 17.67 -11.03 0.72
C SER A 89 18.93 -10.66 -0.04
N ASN A 90 19.21 -11.46 -1.06
CA ASN A 90 20.41 -11.44 -1.85
C ASN A 90 20.20 -10.73 -3.18
N PHE A 91 19.09 -11.02 -3.85
CA PHE A 91 18.65 -10.37 -5.07
C PHE A 91 18.14 -8.97 -4.78
N LEU A 92 17.93 -8.21 -5.86
CA LEU A 92 17.51 -6.83 -5.78
C LEU A 92 16.15 -6.73 -5.09
N HIS A 93 16.07 -5.96 -4.02
CA HIS A 93 14.85 -5.81 -3.24
C HIS A 93 14.71 -4.39 -2.66
N PRO A 94 13.48 -3.95 -2.35
CA PRO A 94 13.25 -2.65 -1.73
C PRO A 94 13.64 -2.67 -0.25
N VAL A 95 14.37 -1.64 0.15
CA VAL A 95 14.75 -1.36 1.53
C VAL A 95 14.20 0.01 1.91
N VAL A 96 13.46 0.05 3.00
CA VAL A 96 12.82 1.27 3.53
C VAL A 96 13.56 1.72 4.78
N TYR A 97 14.20 2.87 4.69
CA TYR A 97 14.85 3.55 5.81
C TYR A 97 13.90 4.57 6.39
N TYR A 98 13.77 4.60 7.71
CA TYR A 98 13.02 5.63 8.43
C TYR A 98 13.97 6.50 9.24
N TYR A 99 13.85 7.81 9.09
CA TYR A 99 14.54 8.78 9.94
C TYR A 99 13.53 9.75 10.55
N LYS A 100 13.67 9.99 11.86
CA LYS A 100 12.91 11.04 12.56
C LYS A 100 13.37 12.44 12.16
N GLN A 101 14.63 12.57 11.76
CA GLN A 101 15.25 13.84 11.34
C GLN A 101 16.12 13.60 10.11
N LEU A 102 16.37 14.66 9.33
CA LEU A 102 17.24 14.53 8.17
C LEU A 102 18.67 14.15 8.60
N PRO A 103 19.30 13.15 7.97
CA PRO A 103 20.69 12.82 8.26
C PRO A 103 21.62 14.01 8.03
N THR A 104 22.57 14.19 8.94
CA THR A 104 23.56 15.26 8.86
C THR A 104 24.65 14.94 7.84
N GLU A 105 25.33 15.98 7.34
CA GLU A 105 26.49 15.79 6.46
C GLU A 105 27.57 14.90 7.09
N ARG A 106 27.77 15.03 8.40
CA ARG A 106 28.74 14.21 9.13
C ARG A 106 28.35 12.73 9.11
N GLU A 107 27.08 12.40 9.33
CA GLU A 107 26.59 11.02 9.28
C GLU A 107 26.72 10.43 7.87
N MET A 108 26.38 11.21 6.84
CA MET A 108 26.54 10.81 5.44
C MET A 108 28.01 10.52 5.11
N ARG A 109 28.95 11.36 5.57
CA ARG A 109 30.40 11.15 5.35
C ARG A 109 30.98 9.98 6.13
N LEU A 110 30.42 9.64 7.29
CA LEU A 110 30.86 8.53 8.14
C LEU A 110 30.17 7.20 7.78
N CYS A 111 29.35 7.19 6.73
CA CYS A 111 28.69 5.98 6.27
C CYS A 111 29.73 4.91 5.87
N PRO A 112 29.63 3.67 6.38
CA PRO A 112 30.50 2.59 5.97
C PRO A 112 30.44 2.35 4.45
N PRO A 113 31.53 1.87 3.81
CA PRO A 113 31.56 1.66 2.36
C PRO A 113 30.45 0.73 1.83
N ASP A 114 30.03 -0.24 2.64
CA ASP A 114 29.01 -1.23 2.27
C ASP A 114 27.57 -0.79 2.61
N TRP A 115 27.39 0.46 3.07
CA TRP A 115 26.08 1.00 3.43
C TRP A 115 25.77 2.22 2.55
N PRO A 116 24.60 2.24 1.89
CA PRO A 116 24.25 3.35 1.00
C PRO A 116 23.82 4.62 1.77
N LEU A 117 23.38 4.44 3.02
CA LEU A 117 22.83 5.48 3.87
C LEU A 117 23.28 5.30 5.32
N PRO A 118 23.34 6.39 6.11
CA PRO A 118 23.68 6.32 7.53
C PRO A 118 22.66 5.48 8.32
N ARG A 119 22.98 5.17 9.57
CA ARG A 119 22.11 4.32 10.41
C ARG A 119 20.73 4.99 10.60
N PRO A 120 19.62 4.35 10.19
CA PRO A 120 18.28 4.89 10.39
C PRO A 120 17.74 4.63 11.80
N ASP A 121 16.65 5.31 12.15
CA ASP A 121 15.88 5.03 13.37
C ASP A 121 15.18 3.68 13.29
N ALA A 122 14.73 3.30 12.09
CA ALA A 122 14.21 1.97 11.79
C ALA A 122 14.46 1.61 10.32
N ILE A 123 14.60 0.32 10.03
CA ILE A 123 14.84 -0.21 8.69
C ILE A 123 13.92 -1.39 8.42
N HIS A 124 13.43 -1.50 7.19
CA HIS A 124 12.65 -2.64 6.74
C HIS A 124 13.09 -3.09 5.37
N HIS A 125 13.52 -4.34 5.29
CA HIS A 125 13.72 -5.03 4.03
C HIS A 125 12.39 -5.66 3.62
N ILE A 126 11.93 -5.35 2.42
CA ILE A 126 10.88 -6.12 1.76
C ILE A 126 11.58 -7.33 1.15
N VAL A 127 11.08 -8.53 1.42
CA VAL A 127 11.69 -9.75 0.89
C VAL A 127 11.74 -9.70 -0.65
N GLU A 128 12.83 -10.20 -1.21
CA GLU A 128 13.01 -10.31 -2.66
C GLU A 128 11.91 -11.16 -3.32
N ASP A 129 11.61 -10.83 -4.57
CA ASP A 129 10.65 -11.56 -5.39
C ASP A 129 11.25 -11.78 -6.78
N PHE A 130 11.20 -13.02 -7.26
CA PHE A 130 11.80 -13.39 -8.55
C PHE A 130 11.19 -12.64 -9.74
N LEU A 131 9.89 -12.32 -9.68
CA LEU A 131 9.18 -11.58 -10.71
C LEU A 131 9.29 -10.07 -10.52
N THR A 132 10.07 -9.60 -9.54
CA THR A 132 10.19 -8.18 -9.16
C THR A 132 8.82 -7.56 -8.85
N ASP A 133 7.93 -8.36 -8.25
CA ASP A 133 6.57 -7.96 -7.89
C ASP A 133 6.36 -7.96 -6.38
N TRP A 134 6.52 -6.79 -5.76
CA TRP A 134 6.35 -6.64 -4.31
C TRP A 134 4.89 -6.40 -3.89
N THR A 135 3.94 -7.23 -4.36
CA THR A 135 2.50 -7.09 -4.05
C THR A 135 1.90 -8.21 -3.22
N ALA A 136 2.58 -9.34 -3.04
CA ALA A 136 2.11 -10.46 -2.22
C ALA A 136 1.60 -9.97 -0.84
N PRO A 137 0.33 -10.24 -0.47
CA PRO A 137 -0.28 -9.66 0.73
C PRO A 137 0.45 -10.00 2.03
N ASN A 138 0.85 -11.26 2.20
CA ASN A 138 1.47 -11.73 3.43
C ASN A 138 2.99 -11.54 3.44
N ALA A 139 3.63 -11.50 2.27
CA ALA A 139 5.07 -11.40 2.18
C ALA A 139 5.59 -9.96 2.09
N HIS A 140 4.83 -9.07 1.45
CA HIS A 140 5.26 -7.70 1.16
C HIS A 140 4.38 -6.67 1.87
N VAL A 141 3.06 -6.71 1.61
CA VAL A 141 2.15 -5.63 2.04
C VAL A 141 1.92 -5.63 3.56
N LEU A 142 1.68 -6.80 4.15
CA LEU A 142 1.42 -6.92 5.57
C LEU A 142 2.65 -6.54 6.42
N PRO A 143 3.88 -7.06 6.16
CA PRO A 143 5.08 -6.65 6.90
C PRO A 143 5.36 -5.15 6.75
N LEU A 144 5.25 -4.60 5.53
CA LEU A 144 5.43 -3.18 5.30
C LEU A 144 4.42 -2.34 6.09
N ARG A 145 3.13 -2.71 6.10
CA ARG A 145 2.12 -2.03 6.92
C ARG A 145 2.52 -2.05 8.40
N ARG A 146 2.95 -3.19 8.93
CA ARG A 146 3.38 -3.31 10.35
C ARG A 146 4.58 -2.42 10.66
N PHE A 147 5.56 -2.37 9.76
CA PHE A 147 6.70 -1.47 9.89
C PHE A 147 6.25 -0.01 9.95
N LEU A 148 5.37 0.42 9.04
CA LEU A 148 4.84 1.79 9.02
C LEU A 148 4.05 2.10 10.28
N GLU A 149 3.19 1.18 10.75
CA GLU A 149 2.44 1.34 12.01
C GLU A 149 3.36 1.53 13.22
N ASN A 150 4.48 0.81 13.26
CA ASN A 150 5.48 0.92 14.32
C ASN A 150 6.26 2.24 14.25
N CYS A 151 6.65 2.68 13.06
CA CYS A 151 7.36 3.95 12.89
C CYS A 151 6.49 5.17 13.21
N LEU A 152 5.19 5.11 12.88
CA LEU A 152 4.25 6.22 13.03
C LEU A 152 3.39 6.13 14.30
N GLU A 153 3.56 5.08 15.11
CA GLU A 153 2.75 4.79 16.31
C GLU A 153 1.24 4.90 16.06
N THR A 154 0.80 4.49 14.87
CA THR A 154 -0.56 4.71 14.37
C THR A 154 -1.10 3.43 13.73
N ASP A 155 -2.35 3.07 14.04
CA ASP A 155 -3.01 1.92 13.42
C ASP A 155 -3.50 2.26 12.00
N LEU A 156 -2.95 1.56 11.00
CA LEU A 156 -3.23 1.79 9.58
C LEU A 156 -4.21 0.76 9.01
N ARG A 157 -4.83 -0.07 9.86
CA ARG A 157 -5.86 -1.03 9.41
C ARG A 157 -7.10 -0.31 8.91
N ARG A 158 -7.81 -1.01 8.02
CA ARG A 158 -9.17 -0.63 7.63
C ARG A 158 -10.15 -1.28 8.60
N PHE A 159 -11.14 -0.52 9.01
CA PHE A 159 -12.12 -0.92 10.00
C PHE A 159 -13.54 -0.77 9.45
N TYR A 160 -14.46 -1.60 9.93
CA TYR A 160 -15.88 -1.40 9.67
C TYR A 160 -16.41 -0.20 10.45
N ALA A 161 -17.55 0.36 10.02
CA ALA A 161 -18.15 1.53 10.65
C ALA A 161 -18.48 1.30 12.13
N GLU A 162 -18.86 0.07 12.46
CA GLU A 162 -19.12 -0.46 13.79
C GLU A 162 -17.92 -0.35 14.71
N SER A 163 -16.75 -0.80 14.23
CA SER A 163 -15.50 -0.73 14.98
C SER A 163 -15.07 0.72 15.16
N CYS A 164 -15.19 1.54 14.11
CA CYS A 164 -14.90 2.97 14.21
C CYS A 164 -15.82 3.70 15.20
N PHE A 165 -17.12 3.37 15.21
CA PHE A 165 -18.07 3.88 16.19
C PHE A 165 -17.62 3.50 17.61
N LEU A 166 -17.35 2.21 17.86
CA LEU A 166 -16.87 1.76 19.17
C LEU A 166 -15.58 2.47 19.59
N PHE A 167 -14.59 2.61 18.70
CA PHE A 167 -13.34 3.30 18.98
C PHE A 167 -13.55 4.76 19.34
N ALA A 168 -14.54 5.44 18.74
CA ALA A 168 -14.83 6.84 19.02
C ALA A 168 -15.30 7.08 20.46
N PHE A 169 -15.88 6.07 21.10
CA PHE A 169 -16.32 6.15 22.51
C PHE A 169 -15.31 5.56 23.51
N THR A 170 -14.36 4.76 23.05
CA THR A 170 -13.47 3.98 23.94
C THR A 170 -12.02 4.42 23.89
N HIS A 171 -11.58 5.12 22.84
CA HIS A 171 -10.19 5.51 22.64
C HIS A 171 -10.05 7.03 22.53
N LEU A 172 -8.97 7.57 23.11
CA LEU A 172 -8.65 9.01 23.02
C LEU A 172 -8.20 9.43 21.61
N ARG A 173 -7.64 8.50 20.83
CA ARG A 173 -7.18 8.72 19.46
C ARG A 173 -7.77 7.68 18.53
N LEU A 174 -8.39 8.16 17.46
CA LEU A 174 -8.99 7.31 16.43
C LEU A 174 -7.96 6.96 15.34
N PRO A 175 -7.98 5.74 14.78
CA PRO A 175 -7.21 5.41 13.59
C PRO A 175 -7.51 6.37 12.43
N PRO A 176 -6.52 6.77 11.60
CA PRO A 176 -6.72 7.69 10.48
C PRO A 176 -7.84 7.25 9.54
N PHE A 177 -7.98 5.94 9.30
CA PHE A 177 -9.07 5.39 8.50
C PHE A 177 -10.45 5.78 9.04
N CYS A 178 -10.66 5.70 10.35
CA CYS A 178 -11.93 6.09 10.98
C CYS A 178 -12.16 7.61 10.93
N GLN A 179 -11.09 8.41 11.08
CA GLN A 179 -11.18 9.87 10.99
C GLN A 179 -11.50 10.34 9.57
N GLN A 180 -10.86 9.76 8.55
CA GLN A 180 -11.03 10.16 7.16
C GLN A 180 -12.29 9.55 6.53
N GLY A 181 -12.62 8.30 6.85
CA GLY A 181 -13.79 7.60 6.34
C GLY A 181 -15.04 7.85 7.19
N TYR A 182 -15.11 7.18 8.35
CA TYR A 182 -16.31 7.15 9.19
C TYR A 182 -16.76 8.54 9.64
N MET A 183 -15.86 9.36 10.20
CA MET A 183 -16.22 10.70 10.70
C MET A 183 -16.62 11.69 9.60
N ARG A 184 -16.17 11.48 8.36
CA ARG A 184 -16.60 12.27 7.20
C ARG A 184 -17.84 11.69 6.52
N LYS A 185 -18.50 10.70 7.12
CA LYS A 185 -19.65 9.96 6.56
C LYS A 185 -19.32 9.25 5.23
N GLN A 186 -18.06 8.92 5.00
CA GLN A 186 -17.53 8.22 3.81
C GLN A 186 -17.18 6.75 4.12
N GLY A 187 -17.61 6.23 5.27
CA GLY A 187 -17.40 4.83 5.64
C GLY A 187 -18.24 3.87 4.82
N LEU A 188 -17.77 2.61 4.72
CA LEU A 188 -18.57 1.53 4.16
C LEU A 188 -19.89 1.40 4.95
N VAL A 189 -21.00 1.23 4.23
CA VAL A 189 -22.33 1.06 4.84
C VAL A 189 -22.27 -0.18 5.73
N GLY A 190 -22.53 0.01 7.03
CA GLY A 190 -22.55 -1.09 8.01
C GLY A 190 -23.60 -2.15 7.63
N THR A 191 -23.49 -3.33 8.24
CA THR A 191 -24.44 -4.43 7.98
C THR A 191 -25.89 -4.00 8.27
N GLU A 192 -26.87 -4.70 7.69
CA GLU A 192 -28.32 -4.40 7.81
C GLU A 192 -28.76 -4.21 9.28
N LYS A 193 -28.20 -5.00 10.19
CA LYS A 193 -28.43 -4.87 11.64
C LYS A 193 -28.10 -3.48 12.18
N LEU A 194 -27.05 -2.83 11.68
CA LEU A 194 -26.70 -1.47 12.14
C LEU A 194 -27.43 -0.39 11.40
N GLN A 195 -27.89 -0.63 10.18
CA GLN A 195 -28.88 0.26 9.60
C GLN A 195 -30.12 0.31 10.50
N HIS A 196 -30.60 -0.85 10.97
CA HIS A 196 -31.70 -0.91 11.94
C HIS A 196 -31.37 -0.21 13.26
N HIS A 197 -30.20 -0.43 13.86
CA HIS A 197 -29.82 0.29 15.09
C HIS A 197 -29.68 1.80 14.88
N ARG A 198 -29.20 2.24 13.71
CA ARG A 198 -29.03 3.67 13.39
C ARG A 198 -30.37 4.38 13.19
N ILE A 199 -31.37 3.67 12.64
CA ILE A 199 -32.76 4.13 12.56
C ILE A 199 -33.38 4.15 13.96
N ALA A 200 -33.21 3.08 14.74
CA ALA A 200 -33.76 2.98 16.10
C ALA A 200 -33.18 4.01 17.08
N ALA A 201 -31.95 4.47 16.84
CA ALA A 201 -31.29 5.50 17.63
C ALA A 201 -31.56 6.94 17.12
N GLU A 202 -32.46 7.13 16.15
CA GLU A 202 -32.84 8.43 15.57
C GLU A 202 -31.65 9.24 14.98
N LEU A 203 -30.55 8.56 14.62
CA LEU A 203 -29.34 9.19 14.09
C LEU A 203 -29.43 9.54 12.59
N ILE A 204 -30.60 9.34 11.97
CA ILE A 204 -30.94 9.74 10.60
C ILE A 204 -32.42 10.14 10.59
N GLU A 205 -32.76 11.30 10.01
CA GLU A 205 -34.15 11.59 9.65
C GLU A 205 -34.58 10.70 8.49
N HIS A 206 -35.76 10.09 8.61
CA HIS A 206 -36.38 9.24 7.59
C HIS A 206 -36.50 9.98 6.24
N THR A 207 -35.47 9.93 5.40
CA THR A 207 -35.62 10.26 3.99
C THR A 207 -36.20 9.05 3.31
N ALA A 208 -37.54 8.97 3.34
CA ALA A 208 -38.29 8.04 2.54
C ALA A 208 -37.96 8.30 1.05
N MET A 209 -37.18 7.40 0.44
CA MET A 209 -37.14 7.28 -1.01
C MET A 209 -38.51 6.80 -1.46
N LYS A 210 -39.42 7.74 -1.73
CA LYS A 210 -40.59 7.46 -2.56
C LYS A 210 -40.09 7.24 -3.98
N SER A 211 -40.06 5.98 -4.39
CA SER A 211 -40.12 5.60 -5.80
C SER A 211 -41.41 6.19 -6.37
N GLN A 212 -41.28 7.18 -7.24
CA GLN A 212 -42.36 7.58 -8.14
C GLN A 212 -42.38 6.57 -9.28
N ASP A 213 -43.28 5.61 -9.18
CA ASP A 213 -43.90 4.98 -10.35
C ASP A 213 -45.28 4.54 -9.88
N GLU A 214 -46.29 5.30 -10.30
CA GLU A 214 -47.59 4.83 -10.80
C GLU A 214 -48.63 5.96 -10.79
N GLN A 215 -49.45 5.95 -11.86
CA GLN A 215 -50.60 6.80 -12.21
C GLN A 215 -50.23 8.03 -13.08
N GLU A 216 -50.66 8.14 -14.34
CA GLU A 216 -51.99 7.81 -14.86
C GLU A 216 -52.00 7.55 -16.39
N SER A 217 -52.88 6.65 -16.80
CA SER A 217 -53.13 6.16 -18.14
C SER A 217 -54.02 7.08 -18.99
N GLY A 218 -53.76 7.14 -20.30
CA GLY A 218 -54.84 7.09 -21.31
C GLY A 218 -54.74 8.08 -22.48
N ALA A 219 -54.33 7.60 -23.66
CA ALA A 219 -55.01 7.83 -24.96
C ALA A 219 -54.22 7.24 -26.16
N MET A 220 -54.65 6.05 -26.61
CA MET A 220 -54.82 5.56 -27.99
C MET A 220 -54.03 6.18 -29.18
N GLN A 221 -53.17 5.38 -29.84
CA GLN A 221 -53.26 4.87 -31.25
C GLN A 221 -51.90 4.62 -31.94
N SER A 222 -51.76 3.39 -32.49
CA SER A 222 -51.05 2.95 -33.74
C SER A 222 -49.62 3.46 -34.00
N HIS A 223 -48.56 2.67 -34.29
CA HIS A 223 -48.42 1.70 -35.38
C HIS A 223 -47.04 0.98 -35.29
N ASN A 224 -46.99 -0.30 -35.70
CA ASN A 224 -45.85 -1.08 -36.25
C ASN A 224 -44.64 -1.44 -35.36
N GLN A 225 -44.53 -2.71 -34.94
CA GLN A 225 -43.85 -3.83 -35.63
C GLN A 225 -42.32 -3.66 -35.75
N LEU A 226 -41.53 -4.49 -35.06
CA LEU A 226 -40.78 -5.60 -35.67
C LEU A 226 -39.97 -6.37 -34.60
N LEU A 227 -40.05 -7.71 -34.72
CA LEU A 227 -39.04 -8.74 -34.40
C LEU A 227 -38.81 -9.20 -32.96
N THR A 228 -39.55 -10.27 -32.66
CA THR A 228 -39.20 -11.39 -31.77
C THR A 228 -38.03 -12.25 -32.30
N SER A 229 -37.48 -13.07 -31.39
CA SER A 229 -36.40 -14.08 -31.52
C SER A 229 -35.06 -13.56 -30.98
N THR A 230 -34.44 -14.15 -29.95
CA THR A 230 -34.03 -15.56 -29.90
C THR A 230 -33.70 -15.98 -28.46
N LYS A 231 -34.27 -17.09 -27.97
CA LYS A 231 -33.82 -17.84 -26.79
C LYS A 231 -32.85 -18.93 -27.27
N ILE A 232 -31.68 -19.09 -26.64
CA ILE A 232 -30.93 -20.34 -26.72
C ILE A 232 -30.44 -20.77 -25.32
N SER A 233 -30.75 -22.04 -25.09
CA SER A 233 -30.53 -22.98 -23.99
C SER A 233 -29.14 -23.04 -23.34
N SER A 234 -29.16 -23.32 -22.04
CA SER A 234 -28.06 -23.80 -21.20
C SER A 234 -27.82 -25.29 -21.36
N HIS A 235 -26.61 -25.71 -21.75
CA HIS A 235 -26.08 -27.04 -21.43
C HIS A 235 -24.54 -27.05 -21.41
N GLN A 236 -24.02 -27.80 -20.42
CA GLN A 236 -22.69 -28.41 -20.29
C GLN A 236 -21.47 -27.53 -19.96
N LEU A 237 -21.01 -27.65 -18.71
CA LEU A 237 -19.58 -27.79 -18.41
C LEU A 237 -19.41 -28.73 -17.21
N GLN A 238 -19.09 -29.99 -17.49
CA GLN A 238 -18.49 -30.91 -16.55
C GLN A 238 -17.19 -31.45 -17.18
N HIS A 239 -16.19 -31.57 -16.31
CA HIS A 239 -14.98 -32.39 -16.44
C HIS A 239 -13.85 -31.88 -17.33
N LEU A 240 -12.70 -31.59 -16.70
CA LEU A 240 -11.37 -31.98 -17.18
C LEU A 240 -10.38 -31.92 -16.01
N THR A 241 -10.03 -33.10 -15.51
CA THR A 241 -8.89 -33.38 -14.64
C THR A 241 -7.73 -33.94 -15.48
N SER A 242 -6.52 -33.43 -15.23
CA SER A 242 -5.20 -34.10 -15.28
C SER A 242 -4.71 -34.80 -16.56
N THR A 243 -3.54 -34.36 -17.06
CA THR A 243 -2.35 -35.15 -17.50
C THR A 243 -1.27 -34.15 -17.96
N LYS A 244 -0.09 -34.07 -17.30
CA LYS A 244 1.18 -34.80 -17.51
C LYS A 244 1.96 -34.44 -18.79
N ASP A 245 3.21 -34.04 -18.55
CA ASP A 245 4.43 -34.14 -19.38
C ASP A 245 4.42 -33.63 -20.84
N GLU A 246 5.23 -32.59 -21.12
CA GLU A 246 6.36 -32.63 -22.07
C GLU A 246 6.93 -31.22 -22.37
N LEU A 247 8.28 -31.16 -22.39
CA LEU A 247 9.23 -30.06 -22.72
C LEU A 247 9.62 -29.06 -21.61
#